data_AF-A0A645GJ26-F1
#
_entry.id   AF-A0A645GJ26-F1
#
_cell.length_a   1.000
_cell.length_b   1.000
_cell.length_c   1.000
_cell.angle_alpha   90.00
_cell.angle_beta   90.00
_cell.angle_gamma   90.00
#
_symmetry.space_group_name_H-M   'P 1'
#
loop_
_entity.id
_entity.type
_entity.pdbx_description
1 polymer ?
#
loop_
_entity_poly.entity_id
_entity_poly.type
_entity_poly.pdbx_seq_one_letter_code
_entity_poly.pdbx_strand_id
1 'polypeptide(L)'
;MVVSVKESHASSVLCAENEDGFLELCFNKTAKRRQDMQSFYEYNGAVYIINIKRLKDKGLGGFTKKKKYIMDEFSSIDIDLPLDWIIVESILKNQDSKI
;
A
#
# COMPACT_ATOMS: atom_id res chain seq x y z
N MET A 1 -2.27 -13.06 10.52
CA MET A 1 -3.35 -12.08 10.26
C MET A 1 -3.61 -12.01 8.77
N VAL A 2 -4.81 -11.57 8.38
CA VAL A 2 -5.07 -11.10 7.01
C VAL A 2 -5.04 -9.57 7.05
N VAL A 3 -4.41 -8.95 6.05
CA VAL A 3 -4.29 -7.50 5.93
C VAL A 3 -4.56 -7.09 4.50
N SER A 4 -5.34 -6.02 4.31
CA SER A 4 -5.56 -5.45 3.00
C SER A 4 -4.32 -4.69 2.50
N VAL A 5 -4.10 -4.77 1.20
CA VAL A 5 -3.01 -4.08 0.51
C VAL A 5 -3.48 -3.55 -0.82
N LYS A 6 -2.76 -2.56 -1.34
CA LYS A 6 -2.77 -2.22 -2.77
C LYS A 6 -1.43 -2.57 -3.41
N GLU A 7 -1.40 -2.74 -4.72
CA GLU A 7 -0.15 -2.90 -5.45
C GLU A 7 0.60 -1.57 -5.51
N SER A 8 1.89 -1.57 -5.18
CA SER A 8 2.66 -0.34 -5.08
C SER A 8 2.96 0.25 -6.45
N HIS A 9 2.58 1.50 -6.65
CA HIS A 9 2.89 2.24 -7.87
C HIS A 9 4.34 2.76 -7.92
N ALA A 10 4.93 2.99 -6.75
CA ALA A 10 6.24 3.62 -6.60
C ALA A 10 7.40 2.62 -6.54
N SER A 11 7.13 1.32 -6.38
CA SER A 11 8.16 0.29 -6.11
C SER A 11 9.38 0.29 -7.05
N SER A 12 9.20 0.59 -8.34
CA SER A 12 10.27 0.63 -9.33
C SER A 12 11.13 1.89 -9.28
N VAL A 13 10.63 2.97 -8.68
CA VAL A 13 11.23 4.32 -8.70
C VAL A 13 11.56 4.84 -7.30
N LEU A 14 11.08 4.18 -6.24
CA LEU A 14 11.36 4.57 -4.87
C LEU A 14 12.87 4.52 -4.62
N CYS A 15 13.41 5.64 -4.18
CA CYS A 15 14.83 5.81 -3.89
C CYS A 15 15.03 6.48 -2.54
N ALA A 16 16.23 6.30 -1.97
CA ALA A 16 16.68 6.93 -0.75
C ALA A 16 18.06 7.57 -1.00
N GLU A 17 18.37 8.63 -0.28
CA GLU A 17 19.70 9.24 -0.27
C GLU A 17 20.67 8.35 0.51
N ASN A 18 21.87 8.14 -0.05
CA ASN A 18 22.96 7.41 0.61
C ASN A 18 23.84 8.36 1.44
N GLU A 19 24.82 7.81 2.15
CA GLU A 19 25.71 8.60 3.05
C GLU A 19 26.52 9.68 2.31
N ASP A 20 26.71 9.54 1.01
CA ASP A 20 27.43 10.48 0.14
C ASP A 20 26.53 11.55 -0.50
N GLY A 21 25.22 11.55 -0.20
CA GLY A 21 24.26 12.51 -0.74
C GLY A 21 23.72 12.18 -2.15
N PHE A 22 23.87 10.94 -2.62
CA PHE A 22 23.35 10.48 -3.91
C PHE A 22 22.11 9.60 -3.74
N LEU A 23 21.19 9.65 -4.71
CA LEU A 23 19.99 8.82 -4.70
C LEU A 23 20.26 7.40 -5.19
N GLU A 24 19.73 6.42 -4.46
CA GLU A 24 19.76 5.01 -4.83
C GLU A 24 18.37 4.38 -4.79
N LEU A 25 18.04 3.58 -5.80
CA LEU A 25 16.78 2.83 -5.84
C LEU A 25 16.71 1.84 -4.67
N CYS A 26 15.61 1.84 -3.94
CA CYS A 26 15.40 0.98 -2.77
C CYS A 26 15.22 -0.49 -3.18
N PHE A 27 14.35 -0.74 -4.18
CA PHE A 27 13.94 -2.08 -4.57
C PHE A 27 14.35 -2.47 -6.00
N ASN A 28 14.68 -1.49 -6.84
CA ASN A 28 15.00 -1.69 -8.26
C ASN A 28 16.50 -1.49 -8.56
N LYS A 29 17.37 -2.23 -7.89
CA LYS A 29 18.83 -2.06 -8.01
C LYS A 29 19.37 -2.26 -9.44
N THR A 30 18.64 -2.97 -10.30
CA THR A 30 19.02 -3.22 -11.70
C THR A 30 18.29 -2.33 -12.71
N ALA A 31 17.56 -1.31 -12.26
CA ALA A 31 16.80 -0.38 -13.12
C ALA A 31 15.91 -1.05 -14.18
N LYS A 32 15.24 -2.15 -13.80
CA LYS A 32 14.30 -2.86 -14.68
C LYS A 32 13.02 -2.06 -14.86
N ARG A 33 12.28 -2.34 -15.94
CA ARG A 33 10.91 -1.85 -16.11
C ARG A 33 10.01 -2.49 -15.05
N ARG A 34 8.98 -1.78 -14.60
CA ARG A 34 8.09 -2.21 -13.52
C ARG A 34 7.43 -3.57 -13.78
N GLN A 35 7.00 -3.84 -15.01
CA GLN A 35 6.38 -5.12 -15.39
C GLN A 35 7.35 -6.31 -15.38
N ASP A 36 8.66 -6.05 -15.40
CA ASP A 36 9.72 -7.07 -15.34
C ASP A 36 10.24 -7.26 -13.90
N MET A 37 9.64 -6.59 -12.92
CA MET A 37 9.94 -6.71 -11.49
C MET A 37 8.86 -7.51 -10.78
N GLN A 38 9.21 -8.07 -9.62
CA GLN A 38 8.22 -8.60 -8.70
C GLN A 38 7.29 -7.47 -8.21
N SER A 39 5.99 -7.76 -8.06
CA SER A 39 5.04 -6.85 -7.44
C SER A 39 5.36 -6.61 -5.96
N PHE A 40 5.36 -5.33 -5.59
CA PHE A 40 5.41 -4.87 -4.21
C PHE A 40 4.03 -4.35 -3.80
N TYR A 41 3.77 -4.33 -2.50
CA TYR A 41 2.46 -4.01 -1.95
C TYR A 41 2.58 -3.05 -0.78
N GLU A 42 1.62 -2.15 -0.67
CA GLU A 42 1.48 -1.19 0.41
C GLU A 42 0.32 -1.61 1.30
N TYR A 43 0.49 -1.60 2.63
CA TYR A 43 -0.66 -1.68 3.53
C TYR A 43 -1.51 -0.43 3.31
N ASN A 44 -2.80 -0.63 3.04
CA ASN A 44 -3.72 0.46 2.72
C ASN A 44 -4.60 0.88 3.92
N GLY A 45 -4.32 0.37 5.12
CA GLY A 45 -5.05 0.76 6.34
C GLY A 45 -6.49 0.22 6.48
N ALA A 46 -7.14 -0.18 5.39
CA ALA A 46 -8.58 -0.43 5.36
C ALA A 46 -9.06 -1.61 6.21
N VAL A 47 -8.40 -2.78 6.13
CA VAL A 47 -8.89 -4.03 6.73
C VAL A 47 -7.76 -4.83 7.39
N TYR A 48 -7.98 -5.16 8.66
CA TYR A 48 -7.14 -6.08 9.44
C TYR A 48 -8.00 -7.16 10.09
N ILE A 49 -7.78 -8.42 9.69
CA ILE A 49 -8.47 -9.58 10.28
C ILE A 49 -7.48 -10.33 11.18
N ILE A 50 -7.74 -10.28 12.49
CA ILE A 50 -6.81 -10.75 13.52
C ILE A 50 -7.55 -11.60 14.55
N ASN A 51 -6.92 -12.72 14.94
CA ASN A 51 -7.40 -13.49 16.07
C ASN A 51 -7.11 -12.74 17.39
N ILE A 52 -8.15 -12.43 18.16
CA ILE A 52 -8.03 -11.61 19.36
C ILE A 52 -7.16 -12.22 20.46
N LYS A 53 -7.18 -13.55 20.64
CA LYS A 53 -6.33 -14.24 21.63
C LYS A 53 -4.86 -14.06 21.28
N ARG A 54 -4.52 -14.20 19.99
CA ARG A 54 -3.15 -13.99 19.49
C ARG A 54 -2.71 -12.54 19.57
N LEU A 55 -3.63 -11.59 19.35
CA LEU A 55 -3.32 -10.16 19.45
C LEU A 55 -2.95 -9.77 20.88
N LYS A 56 -3.72 -10.24 21.87
CA LYS A 56 -3.44 -10.00 23.30
C LYS A 56 -2.11 -10.63 23.75
N ASP A 57 -1.77 -11.81 23.21
CA ASP A 57 -0.56 -12.56 23.55
C ASP A 57 0.73 -11.93 23.02
N LYS A 58 0.71 -11.36 21.80
CA LYS A 58 1.93 -10.97 21.07
C LYS A 58 2.01 -9.51 20.63
N GLY A 59 0.91 -8.76 20.78
CA GLY A 59 0.74 -7.45 20.18
C GLY A 59 0.68 -7.48 18.65
N LEU A 60 0.46 -6.32 18.02
CA LEU A 60 0.36 -6.20 16.55
C LEU A 60 1.71 -6.46 15.86
N GLY A 61 2.80 -5.95 16.44
CA GLY A 61 4.17 -6.14 15.92
C GLY A 61 4.63 -7.61 15.96
N GLY A 62 4.04 -8.44 16.83
CA GLY A 62 4.41 -9.85 16.97
C GLY A 62 3.86 -10.79 15.88
N PHE A 63 3.07 -10.30 14.92
CA PHE A 63 2.54 -11.13 13.83
C PHE A 63 3.53 -11.25 12.67
N THR A 64 4.20 -12.41 12.57
CA THR A 64 5.13 -12.72 11.46
C THR A 64 4.47 -13.39 10.25
N LYS A 65 3.34 -14.09 10.46
CA LYS A 65 2.57 -14.73 9.37
C LYS A 65 1.42 -13.83 8.94
N LYS A 66 1.55 -13.23 7.75
CA LYS A 66 0.61 -12.27 7.17
C LYS A 66 0.16 -12.76 5.80
N LYS A 67 -1.15 -12.83 5.57
CA LYS A 67 -1.75 -13.10 4.25
C LYS A 67 -2.33 -11.79 3.73
N LYS A 68 -2.02 -11.44 2.49
CA LYS A 68 -2.54 -10.21 1.86
C LYS A 68 -3.91 -10.44 1.23
N TYR A 69 -4.78 -9.43 1.31
CA TYR A 69 -5.98 -9.29 0.49
C TYR A 69 -5.77 -8.05 -0.40
N ILE A 70 -5.77 -8.23 -1.73
CA ILE A 70 -5.49 -7.13 -2.65
C ILE A 70 -6.78 -6.34 -2.89
N MET A 71 -6.72 -5.03 -2.74
CA MET A 71 -7.76 -4.07 -3.09
C MET A 71 -7.30 -3.22 -4.27
N ASP A 72 -8.27 -2.68 -5.02
CA ASP A 72 -7.99 -1.75 -6.11
C ASP A 72 -7.53 -0.38 -5.56
N GLU A 73 -6.93 0.43 -6.44
CA GLU A 73 -6.38 1.75 -6.08
C GLU A 73 -7.46 2.69 -5.53
N PHE A 74 -8.65 2.70 -6.14
CA PHE A 74 -9.73 3.64 -5.80
C PHE A 74 -10.33 3.34 -4.43
N SER A 75 -10.47 2.06 -4.08
CA SER A 75 -10.92 1.62 -2.75
C SER A 75 -9.82 1.65 -1.68
N SER A 76 -8.60 2.03 -2.05
CA SER A 76 -7.43 2.03 -1.14
C SER A 76 -6.89 3.43 -0.83
N ILE A 77 -7.68 4.47 -1.10
CA ILE A 77 -7.33 5.85 -0.76
C ILE A 77 -7.56 6.07 0.74
N ASP A 78 -6.51 6.50 1.44
CA ASP A 78 -6.60 7.00 2.81
C ASP A 78 -6.81 8.52 2.77
N ILE A 79 -7.61 9.06 3.68
CA ILE A 79 -7.98 10.49 3.68
C ILE A 79 -7.24 11.18 4.82
N ASP A 80 -6.10 11.79 4.50
CA ASP A 80 -5.28 12.55 5.46
C ASP A 80 -5.40 14.06 5.22
N LEU A 81 -5.58 14.47 3.96
CA LEU A 81 -5.58 15.85 3.50
C LEU A 81 -6.88 16.22 2.79
N PRO A 82 -7.24 17.52 2.72
CA PRO A 82 -8.41 17.97 1.97
C PRO A 82 -8.38 17.57 0.48
N LEU A 83 -7.20 17.42 -0.12
CA LEU A 83 -7.08 16.96 -1.50
C LEU A 83 -7.57 15.51 -1.67
N ASP A 84 -7.30 14.63 -0.69
CA ASP A 84 -7.72 13.23 -0.74
C ASP A 84 -9.24 13.14 -0.75
N TRP A 85 -9.91 13.98 0.07
CA TRP A 85 -11.37 14.09 0.08
C TRP A 85 -11.93 14.49 -1.30
N ILE A 86 -11.34 15.51 -1.92
CA ILE A 86 -11.77 16.00 -3.25
C ILE A 86 -11.63 14.88 -4.30
N ILE A 87 -10.53 14.13 -4.26
CA ILE A 87 -10.27 13.02 -5.17
C ILE A 87 -11.31 11.91 -4.97
N VAL A 88 -11.53 11.46 -3.73
CA VAL A 88 -12.49 10.40 -3.41
C VAL A 88 -13.91 10.81 -3.79
N GLU A 89 -14.32 12.03 -3.47
CA GLU A 89 -15.64 12.55 -3.84
C GLU A 89 -15.84 12.55 -5.36
N SER A 90 -14.83 12.95 -6.13
CA SER A 90 -14.87 12.93 -7.60
C SER A 90 -14.98 11.50 -8.16
N ILE A 91 -14.25 10.55 -7.57
CA ILE A 91 -14.32 9.14 -7.95
C ILE A 91 -15.74 8.60 -7.74
N LEU A 92 -16.33 8.84 -6.58
CA LEU A 92 -17.67 8.36 -6.23
C LEU A 92 -18.74 8.95 -7.17
N LYS A 93 -18.71 10.27 -7.41
CA LYS A 93 -19.64 10.93 -8.35
C LYS A 93 -19.59 10.35 -9.77
N ASN A 94 -18.39 9.98 -10.24
CA ASN A 94 -18.22 9.35 -11.55
C ASN A 94 -18.69 7.89 -11.60
N GLN A 95 -18.73 7.19 -10.46
CA GLN A 95 -19.28 5.83 -10.38
C GLN A 95 -20.81 5.86 -10.38
N ASP A 96 -21.42 6.80 -9.66
CA ASP A 96 -22.88 6.97 -9.62
C ASP A 96 -23.45 7.40 -10.98
N SER A 97 -22.69 8.16 -11.77
CA SER A 97 -23.09 8.61 -13.11
C SER A 97 -23.04 7.50 -14.19
N LYS A 98 -22.58 6.28 -13.84
CA LYS A 98 -22.53 5.13 -14.74
C LYS A 98 -23.72 4.17 -14.58
N ILE A 99 -24.68 4.52 -13.73
CA ILE A 99 -25.96 3.81 -13.52
C ILE A 99 -27.07 4.64 -14.18
#